data_AF-A0A1Q7HML7-F1
#
_entry.id   AF-A0A1Q7HML7-F1
#
_cell.length_a   1.000
_cell.length_b   1.000
_cell.length_c   1.000
_cell.angle_alpha   90.00
_cell.angle_beta   90.00
_cell.angle_gamma   90.00
#
_symmetry.space_group_name_H-M   'P 1'
#
loop_
_entity.id
_entity.type
_entity.pdbx_description
1 polymer ?
#
loop_
_entity_poly.entity_id
_entity_poly.type
_entity_poly.pdbx_seq_one_letter_code
_entity_poly.pdbx_strand_id
1 'polypeptide(L)'
;MLAVANPAGAALARQWAPLRDEARGVPRRVRNVRYSFAELIQIQHGSIGRDSGLPEGDGIIWMTAPDFEHNRIVITVDHLSAALLQALASRYGTEAIAIHVEPRRGYFGY
;
A
#
# COMPACT_ATOMS: atom_id res chain seq x y z
N MET A 1 9.96 -7.27 19.40
CA MET A 1 11.34 -7.73 19.14
C MET A 1 11.24 -8.86 18.11
N LEU A 2 11.50 -8.60 16.82
CA LEU A 2 11.41 -9.64 15.79
C LEU A 2 12.67 -10.51 15.87
N ALA A 3 12.54 -11.72 16.40
CA ALA A 3 13.63 -12.69 16.44
C ALA A 3 13.90 -13.20 15.02
N VAL A 4 15.17 -13.17 14.61
CA VAL A 4 15.64 -13.65 13.31
C VAL A 4 15.48 -15.18 13.26
N ALA A 5 14.50 -15.66 12.50
CA ALA A 5 13.98 -17.02 12.65
C ALA A 5 14.80 -18.16 12.00
N ASN A 6 15.94 -17.92 11.35
CA ASN A 6 16.83 -19.00 10.90
C ASN A 6 18.28 -18.51 10.61
N PRO A 7 19.26 -19.42 10.46
CA PRO A 7 20.66 -19.08 10.18
C PRO A 7 20.86 -18.22 8.93
N ALA A 8 20.04 -18.42 7.89
CA ALA A 8 20.07 -17.61 6.68
C ALA A 8 19.68 -16.15 6.95
N GLY A 9 18.63 -15.92 7.76
CA GLY A 9 18.25 -14.59 8.21
C GLY A 9 19.32 -13.91 9.06
N ALA A 10 20.07 -14.69 9.86
CA ALA A 10 21.17 -14.16 10.66
C ALA A 10 22.38 -13.78 9.79
N ALA A 11 22.67 -14.54 8.74
CA ALA A 11 23.70 -14.21 7.76
C ALA A 11 23.33 -12.94 6.98
N LEU A 12 22.08 -12.84 6.52
CA LEU A 12 21.55 -11.65 5.86
C LEU A 12 21.66 -10.41 6.77
N ALA A 13 21.28 -10.51 8.04
CA ALA A 13 21.37 -9.39 8.97
C ALA A 13 22.81 -8.87 9.15
N ARG A 14 23.83 -9.75 9.16
CA ARG A 14 25.24 -9.37 9.25
C ARG A 14 25.74 -8.68 7.98
N GLN A 15 25.36 -9.19 6.81
CA GLN A 15 25.75 -8.59 5.53
C GLN A 15 25.24 -7.15 5.39
N TRP A 16 24.05 -6.86 5.94
CA TRP A 16 23.41 -5.54 5.86
C TRP A 16 23.74 -4.63 7.05
N ALA A 17 24.50 -5.11 8.04
CA ALA A 17 24.87 -4.33 9.22
C ALA A 17 25.66 -3.04 8.88
N PRO A 18 26.64 -3.04 7.95
CA PRO A 18 27.35 -1.81 7.57
C PRO A 18 26.42 -0.72 7.00
N LEU A 19 25.44 -1.11 6.17
CA LEU A 19 24.45 -0.18 5.62
C LEU A 19 23.56 0.45 6.71
N ARG A 20 23.29 -0.29 7.80
CA ARG A 20 22.54 0.24 8.94
C ARG A 20 23.35 1.29 9.71
N ASP A 21 24.66 1.12 9.79
CA ASP A 21 25.56 2.03 10.51
C ASP A 21 25.81 3.31 9.72
N GLU A 22 26.00 3.22 8.39
CA GLU A 22 26.01 4.39 7.50
C GLU A 22 24.70 5.18 7.59
N ALA A 23 23.56 4.49 7.68
CA ALA A 23 22.25 5.12 7.85
C ALA A 23 22.02 5.77 9.25
N ARG A 24 22.92 5.60 10.24
CA ARG A 24 22.81 6.30 11.55
C ARG A 24 23.27 7.74 11.49
N GLY A 25 24.17 8.09 10.58
CA GLY A 25 24.67 9.45 10.41
C GLY A 25 23.71 10.38 9.66
N VAL A 26 22.68 9.82 9.01
CA VAL A 26 21.69 10.58 8.24
C VAL A 26 20.62 11.17 9.17
N PRO A 27 20.40 12.49 9.17
CA PRO A 27 19.32 13.10 9.94
C PRO A 27 17.96 12.47 9.62
N ARG A 28 17.25 11.98 10.64
CA ARG A 28 15.95 11.34 10.48
C ARG A 28 14.84 12.27 10.93
N ARG A 29 13.88 12.53 10.05
CA ARG A 29 12.62 13.18 10.43
C ARG A 29 11.62 12.11 10.84
N VAL A 30 11.30 12.07 12.13
CA VAL A 30 10.23 11.22 12.65
C VAL A 30 8.95 12.05 12.72
N ARG A 31 7.84 11.49 12.26
CA ARG A 31 6.51 12.12 12.29
C ARG A 31 5.53 11.18 12.97
N ASN A 32 4.64 11.72 13.79
CA ASN A 32 3.47 10.99 14.25
C ASN A 32 2.47 10.93 13.11
N VAL A 33 1.96 9.73 12.84
CA VAL A 33 1.03 9.44 11.74
C VAL A 33 -0.19 8.72 12.30
N ARG A 34 -1.31 8.80 11.57
CA ARG A 34 -2.59 8.26 12.02
C ARG A 34 -2.66 6.74 11.89
N TYR A 35 -2.14 6.22 10.78
CA TYR A 35 -2.16 4.80 10.44
C TYR A 35 -0.76 4.21 10.54
N SER A 36 -0.64 3.06 11.17
CA SER A 36 0.58 2.27 11.19
C SER A 36 0.82 1.59 9.84
N PHE A 37 2.05 1.12 9.63
CA PHE A 37 2.38 0.30 8.47
C PHE A 37 1.46 -0.93 8.35
N ALA A 38 1.21 -1.63 9.46
CA ALA A 38 0.38 -2.83 9.45
C ALA A 38 -1.07 -2.53 9.03
N GLU A 39 -1.64 -1.43 9.51
CA GLU A 39 -2.98 -0.99 9.12
C GLU A 39 -3.04 -0.63 7.62
N LEU A 40 -2.04 0.08 7.10
CA LEU A 40 -1.97 0.39 5.67
C LEU A 40 -1.89 -0.88 4.81
N ILE A 41 -1.09 -1.88 5.21
CA ILE A 41 -1.02 -3.16 4.48
C ILE A 41 -2.34 -3.93 4.55
N GLN A 42 -3.06 -3.88 5.66
CA GLN A 42 -4.40 -4.48 5.76
C GLN A 42 -5.39 -3.82 4.81
N ILE A 43 -5.37 -2.48 4.70
CA ILE A 43 -6.19 -1.75 3.73
C ILE A 43 -5.81 -2.15 2.30
N GLN A 44 -4.52 -2.18 2.00
CA GLN A 44 -4.01 -2.56 0.68
C GLN A 44 -4.50 -3.94 0.26
N HIS A 45 -4.33 -4.96 1.10
CA HIS A 45 -4.79 -6.32 0.81
C HIS A 45 -6.32 -6.44 0.78
N GLY A 46 -7.04 -5.73 1.65
CA GLY A 46 -8.50 -5.78 1.69
C GLY A 46 -9.17 -5.10 0.50
N SER A 47 -8.48 -4.17 -0.15
CA SER A 47 -8.96 -3.43 -1.32
C SER A 47 -8.79 -4.16 -2.65
N ILE A 48 -8.14 -5.32 -2.65
CA ILE A 48 -7.91 -6.15 -3.84
C ILE A 48 -8.46 -7.57 -3.61
N GLY A 49 -8.84 -8.24 -4.71
CA GLY A 49 -9.29 -9.64 -4.69
C GLY A 49 -10.81 -9.82 -4.79
N ARG A 50 -11.20 -11.04 -5.13
CA ARG A 50 -12.60 -11.44 -5.38
C ARG A 50 -13.49 -11.30 -4.14
N ASP A 51 -12.89 -11.47 -2.96
CA ASP A 51 -13.58 -11.38 -1.67
C ASP A 51 -13.56 -9.96 -1.08
N SER A 52 -13.13 -8.96 -1.86
CA SER A 52 -13.16 -7.57 -1.41
C SER A 52 -14.59 -7.07 -1.15
N GLY A 53 -15.62 -7.72 -1.71
CA GLY A 53 -17.02 -7.30 -1.54
C GLY A 53 -17.30 -5.92 -2.14
N LEU A 54 -16.40 -5.42 -2.99
CA LEU A 54 -16.60 -4.22 -3.78
C LEU A 54 -17.53 -4.52 -4.96
N PRO A 55 -18.32 -3.53 -5.43
CA PRO A 55 -19.26 -3.74 -6.52
C PRO A 55 -18.60 -4.39 -7.74
N GLU A 56 -19.12 -5.54 -8.19
CA GLU A 56 -18.63 -6.21 -9.39
C GLU A 56 -18.95 -5.38 -10.65
N GLY A 57 -17.98 -5.24 -11.57
CA GLY A 57 -18.19 -4.58 -12.87
C GLY A 57 -18.04 -3.05 -12.89
N ASP A 58 -17.77 -2.42 -11.74
CA ASP A 58 -17.84 -0.96 -11.53
C ASP A 58 -16.48 -0.21 -11.53
N GLY A 59 -15.44 -0.86 -12.06
CA GLY A 59 -14.06 -0.38 -12.03
C GLY A 59 -13.12 -1.54 -11.72
N ILE A 60 -12.08 -1.71 -12.54
CA ILE A 60 -11.03 -2.68 -12.24
C ILE A 60 -10.00 -1.98 -11.36
N ILE A 61 -9.97 -2.32 -10.06
CA ILE A 61 -8.79 -2.05 -9.23
C ILE A 61 -7.69 -2.98 -9.71
N TRP A 62 -6.69 -2.43 -10.40
CA TRP A 62 -5.61 -3.23 -10.97
C TRP A 62 -4.27 -3.01 -10.25
N MET A 63 -4.16 -1.98 -9.41
CA MET A 63 -2.99 -1.75 -8.58
C MET A 63 -3.36 -1.03 -7.28
N THR A 64 -2.69 -1.40 -6.20
CA THR A 64 -2.72 -0.66 -4.93
C THR A 64 -1.31 -0.48 -4.40
N ALA A 65 -0.99 0.71 -3.91
CA ALA A 65 0.35 1.05 -3.44
C ALA A 65 0.30 1.90 -2.17
N PRO A 66 1.21 1.69 -1.20
CA PRO A 66 1.32 2.58 -0.06
C PRO A 66 1.97 3.92 -0.42
N ASP A 67 1.36 5.01 0.02
CA ASP A 67 1.88 6.37 -0.02
C ASP A 67 2.29 6.76 1.42
N PHE A 68 3.51 6.38 1.80
CA PHE A 68 4.04 6.61 3.14
C PHE A 68 4.28 8.10 3.44
N GLU A 69 4.41 8.94 2.42
CA GLU A 69 4.59 10.37 2.61
C GLU A 69 3.33 11.00 3.21
N HIS A 70 2.16 10.58 2.71
CA HIS A 70 0.84 11.05 3.12
C HIS A 70 0.08 10.10 4.05
N ASN A 71 0.69 8.98 4.46
CA ASN A 71 0.12 7.98 5.37
C ASN A 71 -1.21 7.36 4.90
N ARG A 72 -1.26 6.94 3.63
CA ARG A 72 -2.48 6.39 2.99
C ARG A 72 -2.16 5.31 1.95
N ILE A 73 -3.18 4.63 1.43
CA ILE A 73 -3.09 3.73 0.27
C ILE A 73 -3.62 4.41 -0.98
N VAL A 74 -2.86 4.37 -2.07
CA VAL A 74 -3.34 4.76 -3.40
C VAL A 74 -3.97 3.54 -4.07
N ILE A 75 -5.25 3.66 -4.43
CA ILE A 75 -6.01 2.66 -5.16
C ILE A 75 -6.13 3.13 -6.61
N THR A 76 -5.59 2.35 -7.54
CA THR A 76 -5.60 2.69 -8.97
C THR A 76 -6.70 1.91 -9.68
N VAL A 77 -7.59 2.64 -10.34
CA VAL A 77 -8.75 2.12 -11.07
C VAL A 77 -8.71 2.59 -12.52
N ASP A 78 -9.28 1.82 -13.44
CA ASP A 78 -9.44 2.23 -14.84
C ASP A 78 -10.58 3.24 -15.03
N HIS A 79 -11.66 3.09 -14.28
CA HIS A 79 -12.76 4.03 -14.17
C HIS A 79 -13.31 4.04 -12.74
N LEU A 80 -13.93 5.14 -12.34
CA LEU A 80 -14.47 5.32 -10.99
C LEU A 80 -15.98 5.53 -11.05
N SER A 81 -16.75 4.51 -10.67
CA SER A 81 -18.20 4.65 -10.47
C SER A 81 -18.51 5.32 -9.11
N ALA A 82 -19.69 5.91 -8.99
CA ALA A 82 -20.16 6.47 -7.71
C ALA A 82 -20.34 5.37 -6.65
N ALA A 83 -20.78 4.17 -7.05
CA ALA A 83 -20.94 3.04 -6.14
C ALA A 83 -19.59 2.54 -5.61
N LEU A 84 -18.58 2.44 -6.47
CA LEU A 84 -17.22 2.07 -6.07
C LEU A 84 -16.62 3.12 -5.11
N LEU A 85 -16.75 4.41 -5.44
CA LEU A 85 -16.29 5.49 -4.57
C LEU A 85 -16.97 5.44 -3.20
N GLN A 86 -18.29 5.25 -3.17
CA GLN A 86 -19.05 5.17 -1.92
C GLN A 86 -18.65 3.95 -1.09
N ALA A 87 -18.46 2.78 -1.72
CA ALA A 87 -18.03 1.57 -1.05
C ALA A 87 -16.65 1.72 -0.41
N LEU A 88 -15.68 2.28 -1.15
CA LEU A 88 -14.33 2.53 -0.65
C LEU A 88 -14.31 3.56 0.48
N ALA A 89 -15.00 4.68 0.30
CA ALA A 89 -15.08 5.73 1.32
C ALA A 89 -15.79 5.26 2.59
N SER A 90 -16.86 4.46 2.47
CA SER A 90 -17.58 3.92 3.63
C SER A 90 -16.74 2.90 4.40
N ARG A 91 -15.91 2.12 3.69
CA ARG A 91 -15.12 1.07 4.32
C ARG A 91 -13.84 1.57 4.97
N TYR A 92 -13.11 2.46 4.30
CA TYR A 92 -11.77 2.87 4.72
C TYR A 92 -11.70 4.33 5.19
N GLY A 93 -12.76 5.11 4.99
CA GLY A 93 -12.73 6.56 5.15
C GLY A 93 -11.98 7.25 4.00
N THR A 94 -11.97 8.58 4.00
CA THR A 94 -11.34 9.40 2.94
C THR A 94 -9.88 9.76 3.24
N GLU A 95 -9.43 9.60 4.48
CA GLU A 95 -8.06 9.94 4.89
C GLU A 95 -7.08 8.79 4.66
N ALA A 96 -7.56 7.54 4.74
CA ALA A 96 -6.72 6.35 4.63
C ALA A 96 -6.44 5.93 3.19
N ILE A 97 -7.16 6.51 2.22
CA ILE A 97 -7.06 6.15 0.80
C ILE A 97 -6.99 7.39 -0.08
N ALA A 98 -6.38 7.22 -1.25
CA ALA A 98 -6.51 8.12 -2.38
C ALA A 98 -6.88 7.29 -3.62
N ILE A 99 -7.71 7.85 -4.49
CA ILE A 99 -8.09 7.20 -5.74
C ILE A 99 -7.29 7.81 -6.89
N HIS A 100 -6.58 6.98 -7.63
CA HIS A 100 -5.93 7.36 -8.87
C HIS A 100 -6.70 6.72 -10.04
N VAL A 101 -7.27 7.55 -10.91
CA VAL A 101 -7.96 7.06 -12.11
C VAL A 101 -6.96 7.07 -13.26
N GLU A 102 -6.59 5.87 -13.70
CA GLU A 102 -5.71 5.66 -14.83
C GLU A 102 -6.48 4.85 -15.88
N PRO A 103 -7.16 5.52 -16.82
CA PRO A 103 -7.89 4.85 -17.88
C PRO A 103 -6.92 3.97 -18.65
N ARG A 104 -7.21 2.66 -18.73
CA ARG A 104 -6.44 1.74 -19.57
C ARG A 104 -6.47 2.26 -21.00
N ARG A 105 -5.40 2.93 -21.44
CA ARG A 105 -5.08 2.99 -22.87
C ARG A 105 -4.88 1.54 -23.28
N GLY A 106 -5.65 1.11 -24.28
CA GLY A 106 -5.66 -0.28 -24.76
C GLY A 106 -4.25 -0.86 -24.78
N TYR A 107 -4.15 -2.08 -24.25
CA TYR A 107 -2.98 -2.95 -24.28
C TYR A 107 -1.98 -2.56 -25.36
N PHE A 108 -0.71 -2.37 -24.97
CA PHE A 108 0.39 -2.49 -25.92
C PHE A 108 0.19 -3.77 -26.71
N GLY A 109 -0.06 -3.62 -28.02
CA GLY A 109 0.00 -4.72 -28.95
C GLY A 109 1.40 -5.33 -28.90
N TYR A 110 1.43 -6.62 -28.63
CA TYR A 110 2.49 -7.54 -29.03
C TYR A 110 1.81 -8.75 -29.66
#